data_AF-A0A0D7AC50-F1
#
_entry.id   AF-A0A0D7AC50-F1
#
_cell.length_a   1.000
_cell.length_b   1.000
_cell.length_c   1.000
_cell.angle_alpha   90.00
_cell.angle_beta   90.00
_cell.angle_gamma   90.00
#
_symmetry.space_group_name_H-M   'P 1'
#
loop_
_entity.id
_entity.type
_entity.pdbx_description
1 polymer ?
#
loop_
_entity_poly.entity_id
_entity_poly.type
_entity_poly.pdbx_seq_one_letter_code
_entity_poly.pdbx_strand_id
1 'polypeptide(L)'
;MSAKAAYELAHAHRFHLSTLPTELWMAILREATRINTIPSADNVLWQIGGTNGLARWAGSASHDALCRSMVTRRSIVLVCVAWNDIATPFLYEWIYVRRIRRLLALDAILSAEATVRRKPLAQYVRRLDVATRELLGERHFDAFIRIVRSLTHLEIFHAFVWHSSYFPSSCLSDLVRPSASTLKVFNLYVWGQSLAPSTPSGSVLQLTMPHLQRCMIHGHLPLQLGIASVTLTAPLLTTLEFPYGFYTNESPRSIVFEGIQNTAPLHLIVNFSPLMDTFLLGETFLATNGARLTSIEFVLDRNCCIARIIRFLRRECPRLATLMLAYYKWENAGVDLTTICVADPGMPESLETLGLRTQMFQSRASHFKKVASALEIMTAPRLQSVKLTEYRDIQHLIRYQKAQFLNLLCVVEARGWRLEDKIGNRLCSDMDIAWLECNHF
;
A
#
# COMPACT_ATOMS: atom_id res chain seq x y z
N MET A 1 6.48 -18.05 57.22
CA MET A 1 5.49 -17.81 56.15
C MET A 1 6.16 -18.00 54.80
N SER A 2 5.50 -18.61 53.82
CA SER A 2 5.99 -18.61 52.44
C SER A 2 5.71 -17.25 51.77
N ALA A 3 6.46 -16.90 50.73
CA ALA A 3 6.20 -15.69 49.95
C ALA A 3 4.76 -15.66 49.38
N LYS A 4 4.22 -16.83 49.02
CA LYS A 4 2.82 -17.01 48.61
C LYS A 4 1.85 -16.65 49.74
N ALA A 5 2.03 -17.19 50.95
CA ALA A 5 1.14 -16.91 52.08
C ALA A 5 1.20 -15.43 52.51
N ALA A 6 2.38 -14.81 52.52
CA ALA A 6 2.53 -13.38 52.79
C ALA A 6 1.87 -12.51 51.71
N TYR A 7 1.97 -12.92 50.44
CA TYR A 7 1.32 -12.23 49.32
C TYR A 7 -0.20 -12.37 49.34
N GLU A 8 -0.74 -13.54 49.68
CA GLU A 8 -2.18 -13.78 49.81
C GLU A 8 -2.78 -12.97 50.97
N LEU A 9 -2.11 -12.95 52.12
CA LEU A 9 -2.58 -12.23 53.31
C LEU A 9 -2.54 -10.70 53.16
N ALA A 10 -1.58 -10.17 52.39
CA ALA A 10 -1.51 -8.74 52.03
C ALA A 10 -2.59 -8.28 51.02
N HIS A 11 -3.38 -9.20 50.45
CA HIS A 11 -4.27 -8.91 49.33
C HIS A 11 -5.68 -9.52 49.48
N ALA A 12 -6.17 -9.64 50.72
CA ALA A 12 -7.45 -10.27 51.06
C ALA A 12 -8.71 -9.71 50.36
N HIS A 13 -8.65 -8.51 49.76
CA HIS A 13 -9.75 -7.88 49.00
C HIS A 13 -9.54 -7.89 47.48
N ARG A 14 -8.60 -8.65 46.93
CA ARG A 14 -8.46 -8.75 45.47
C ARG A 14 -9.61 -9.55 44.86
N PHE A 15 -10.25 -8.94 43.86
CA PHE A 15 -10.98 -9.69 42.85
C PHE A 15 -10.10 -10.82 42.31
N HIS A 16 -10.55 -12.07 42.49
CA HIS A 16 -9.89 -13.21 41.90
C HIS A 16 -10.05 -13.15 40.38
N LEU A 17 -9.06 -12.58 39.68
CA LEU A 17 -9.09 -12.50 38.21
C LEU A 17 -9.31 -13.88 37.55
N SER A 18 -8.90 -14.96 38.22
CA SER A 18 -9.17 -16.35 37.84
C SER A 18 -10.66 -16.74 37.80
N THR A 19 -11.58 -15.95 38.35
CA THR A 19 -13.04 -16.18 38.27
C THR A 19 -13.73 -15.33 37.21
N LEU A 20 -12.98 -14.54 36.42
CA LEU A 20 -13.56 -13.84 35.27
C LEU A 20 -13.95 -14.85 34.17
N PRO A 21 -15.16 -14.75 33.58
CA PRO A 21 -15.54 -15.52 32.41
C PRO A 21 -14.56 -15.36 31.24
N THR A 22 -14.45 -16.41 30.42
CA THR A 22 -13.56 -16.48 29.25
C THR A 22 -13.78 -15.31 28.29
N GLU A 23 -15.02 -14.83 28.16
CA GLU A 23 -15.43 -13.73 27.30
C GLU A 23 -14.80 -12.41 27.75
N LEU A 24 -14.77 -12.15 29.07
CA LEU A 24 -14.13 -10.97 29.64
C LEU A 24 -12.62 -11.06 29.49
N TRP A 25 -12.03 -12.24 29.68
CA TRP A 25 -10.62 -12.46 29.38
C TRP A 25 -10.30 -12.20 27.90
N MET A 26 -11.08 -12.74 26.96
CA MET A 26 -10.89 -12.47 25.53
C MET A 26 -11.00 -10.97 25.20
N ALA A 27 -11.88 -10.23 25.85
CA ALA A 27 -11.96 -8.77 25.69
C ALA A 27 -10.72 -8.04 26.24
N ILE A 28 -10.26 -8.40 27.44
CA ILE A 28 -9.04 -7.84 28.06
C ILE A 28 -7.82 -8.14 27.19
N LEU A 29 -7.66 -9.38 26.72
CA LEU A 29 -6.54 -9.79 25.89
C LEU A 29 -6.57 -9.14 24.50
N ARG A 30 -7.76 -8.96 23.91
CA ARG A 30 -7.92 -8.20 22.66
C ARG A 30 -7.43 -6.77 22.81
N GLU A 31 -7.83 -6.08 23.87
CA GLU A 31 -7.42 -4.67 24.09
C GLU A 31 -5.93 -4.57 24.48
N ALA A 32 -5.43 -5.46 25.35
CA ALA A 32 -4.02 -5.50 25.74
C ALA A 32 -3.06 -5.82 24.58
N THR A 33 -3.55 -6.45 23.51
CA THR A 33 -2.78 -6.78 22.31
C THR A 33 -3.14 -5.92 21.10
N ARG A 34 -4.05 -4.96 21.26
CA ARG A 34 -4.50 -4.03 20.22
C ARG A 34 -3.37 -3.12 19.78
N ILE A 35 -3.32 -2.78 18.49
CA ILE A 35 -2.32 -1.86 17.94
C ILE A 35 -3.06 -0.63 17.38
N ASN A 36 -3.25 0.37 18.23
CA ASN A 36 -3.99 1.59 17.91
C ASN A 36 -3.31 2.46 16.83
N THR A 37 -1.99 2.35 16.68
CA THR A 37 -1.16 3.15 15.77
C THR A 37 -0.95 2.51 14.40
N ILE A 38 -1.69 1.43 14.09
CA ILE A 38 -1.76 0.87 12.75
C ILE A 38 -3.18 1.15 12.30
N PRO A 39 -3.38 2.14 11.42
CA PRO A 39 -4.70 2.42 10.87
C PRO A 39 -5.29 1.12 10.36
N SER A 40 -6.56 0.88 10.66
CA SER A 40 -7.31 -0.23 10.06
C SER A 40 -7.32 -0.17 8.53
N ALA A 41 -6.93 0.97 7.95
CA ALA A 41 -6.59 1.18 6.55
C ALA A 41 -5.07 0.99 6.26
N ASP A 42 -4.61 -0.27 6.20
CA ASP A 42 -3.74 -0.89 5.16
C ASP A 42 -2.43 -0.23 4.65
N ASN A 43 -2.06 0.97 5.08
CA ASN A 43 -1.16 1.84 4.31
C ASN A 43 0.30 1.92 4.79
N VAL A 44 0.58 1.56 6.04
CA VAL A 44 1.82 1.94 6.73
C VAL A 44 3.10 1.39 6.07
N LEU A 45 3.05 0.15 5.58
CA LEU A 45 4.19 -0.51 4.93
C LEU A 45 4.55 0.08 3.56
N TRP A 46 3.58 0.73 2.90
CA TRP A 46 3.60 0.90 1.44
C TRP A 46 3.45 2.36 0.96
N GLN A 47 2.83 3.25 1.75
CA GLN A 47 2.84 4.70 1.45
C GLN A 47 4.25 5.30 1.46
N ILE A 48 5.24 4.56 1.95
CA ILE A 48 6.62 5.00 1.98
C ILE A 48 7.30 4.68 0.65
N GLY A 49 6.99 5.48 -0.38
CA GLY A 49 7.45 5.27 -1.75
C GLY A 49 8.98 5.10 -1.91
N GLY A 50 9.36 4.25 -2.86
CA GLY A 50 10.73 3.95 -3.26
C GLY A 50 11.33 2.70 -2.61
N THR A 51 12.50 2.29 -3.09
CA THR A 51 13.27 1.12 -2.59
C THR A 51 13.55 1.16 -1.08
N ASN A 52 13.54 2.35 -0.48
CA ASN A 52 13.74 2.54 0.96
C ASN A 52 12.46 2.37 1.81
N GLY A 53 11.31 2.02 1.23
CA GLY A 53 10.04 1.89 1.95
C GLY A 53 10.11 0.97 3.17
N LEU A 54 10.64 -0.25 3.00
CA LEU A 54 10.85 -1.18 4.11
C LEU A 54 11.88 -0.68 5.14
N ALA A 55 12.90 0.07 4.70
CA ALA A 55 13.92 0.64 5.60
C ALA A 55 13.28 1.66 6.55
N ARG A 56 12.46 2.55 5.99
CA ARG A 56 11.74 3.60 6.70
C ARG A 56 10.60 3.01 7.56
N TRP A 57 9.89 1.98 7.09
CA TRP A 57 8.88 1.30 7.91
C TRP A 57 9.49 0.64 9.15
N ALA A 58 10.64 -0.04 9.01
CA ALA A 58 11.33 -0.70 10.11
C ALA A 58 11.90 0.25 11.19
N GLY A 59 11.78 1.57 11.01
CA GLY A 59 12.02 2.62 12.00
C GLY A 59 10.83 3.56 12.19
N SER A 60 9.62 3.11 11.85
CA SER A 60 8.38 3.89 12.04
C SER A 60 7.72 3.57 13.39
N ALA A 61 7.03 4.56 13.97
CA ALA A 61 6.31 4.39 15.24
C ALA A 61 5.30 3.22 15.20
N SER A 62 4.70 2.95 14.04
CA SER A 62 3.82 1.80 13.81
C SER A 62 4.54 0.45 13.85
N HIS A 63 5.77 0.34 13.33
CA HIS A 63 6.58 -0.87 13.48
C HIS A 63 6.99 -1.10 14.94
N ASP A 64 7.33 -0.04 15.67
CA ASP A 64 7.69 -0.15 17.09
C ASP A 64 6.48 -0.54 17.96
N ALA A 65 5.29 0.00 17.64
CA ALA A 65 4.05 -0.43 18.25
C ALA A 65 3.69 -1.89 17.94
N LEU A 66 3.90 -2.36 16.70
CA LEU A 66 3.78 -3.78 16.35
C LEU A 66 4.75 -4.63 17.18
N CYS A 67 6.03 -4.24 17.27
CA CYS A 67 7.03 -4.97 18.03
C CYS A 67 6.66 -5.05 19.52
N ARG A 68 6.17 -3.95 20.12
CA ARG A 68 5.65 -3.93 21.49
C ARG A 68 4.46 -4.87 21.67
N SER A 69 3.47 -4.81 20.79
CA SER A 69 2.30 -5.72 20.85
C SER A 69 2.70 -7.20 20.70
N MET A 70 3.64 -7.54 19.82
CA MET A 70 4.14 -8.91 19.69
C MET A 70 4.89 -9.39 20.95
N VAL A 71 5.61 -8.51 21.65
CA VAL A 71 6.20 -8.82 22.97
C VAL A 71 5.08 -9.06 23.99
N THR A 72 4.06 -8.20 24.05
CA THR A 72 2.92 -8.37 24.97
C THR A 72 2.17 -9.68 24.72
N ARG A 73 1.81 -9.99 23.47
CA ARG A 73 1.19 -11.27 23.05
C ARG A 73 2.01 -12.48 23.52
N ARG A 74 3.33 -12.43 23.33
CA ARG A 74 4.23 -13.51 23.76
C ARG A 74 4.29 -13.63 25.28
N SER A 75 4.31 -12.54 26.02
CA SER A 75 4.31 -12.58 27.50
C SER A 75 3.00 -13.16 28.05
N ILE A 76 1.85 -12.81 27.47
CA ILE A 76 0.53 -13.31 27.88
C ILE A 76 0.45 -14.84 27.78
N VAL A 77 0.84 -15.44 26.65
CA VAL A 77 0.77 -16.91 26.47
C VAL A 77 1.69 -17.71 27.40
N LEU A 78 2.61 -17.05 28.12
CA LEU A 78 3.56 -17.66 29.05
C LEU A 78 3.13 -17.58 30.52
N VAL A 79 2.00 -16.93 30.85
CA VAL A 79 1.55 -16.72 32.23
C VAL A 79 1.12 -18.04 32.90
N CYS A 80 0.24 -18.80 32.25
CA CYS A 80 -0.20 -20.13 32.71
C CYS A 80 -0.86 -20.88 31.55
N VAL A 81 -1.20 -22.18 31.75
CA VAL A 81 -1.84 -23.02 30.71
C VAL A 81 -3.16 -22.44 30.23
N ALA A 82 -4.05 -22.04 31.15
CA ALA A 82 -5.35 -21.45 30.78
C ALA A 82 -5.18 -20.14 29.97
N TRP A 83 -4.18 -19.32 30.31
CA TRP A 83 -3.84 -18.13 29.52
C TRP A 83 -3.25 -18.50 28.15
N ASN A 84 -2.43 -19.55 28.06
CA ASN A 84 -1.92 -20.05 26.78
C ASN A 84 -3.07 -20.44 25.84
N ASP A 85 -4.04 -21.20 26.32
CA ASP A 85 -5.16 -21.69 25.52
C ASP A 85 -6.01 -20.54 24.96
N ILE A 86 -6.38 -19.57 25.80
CA ILE A 86 -7.22 -18.43 25.39
C ILE A 86 -6.43 -17.36 24.60
N ALA A 87 -5.12 -17.22 24.83
CA ALA A 87 -4.29 -16.19 24.20
C ALA A 87 -3.62 -16.66 22.90
N THR A 88 -3.49 -17.98 22.67
CA THR A 88 -2.93 -18.56 21.44
C THR A 88 -3.55 -17.97 20.16
N PRO A 89 -4.89 -17.83 20.03
CA PRO A 89 -5.49 -17.18 18.85
C PRO A 89 -4.93 -15.78 18.59
N PHE A 90 -4.83 -14.93 19.62
CA PHE A 90 -4.32 -13.56 19.51
C PHE A 90 -2.81 -13.48 19.23
N LEU A 91 -2.04 -14.50 19.61
CA LEU A 91 -0.62 -14.60 19.26
C LEU A 91 -0.43 -14.91 17.77
N TYR A 92 -1.25 -15.81 17.22
CA TYR A 92 -1.14 -16.27 15.83
C TYR A 92 -1.99 -15.44 14.84
N GLU A 93 -2.92 -14.61 15.31
CA GLU A 93 -3.72 -13.69 14.49
C GLU A 93 -2.88 -12.87 13.51
N TRP A 94 -1.67 -12.48 13.95
CA TRP A 94 -0.71 -11.75 13.14
C TRP A 94 0.69 -12.38 13.20
N ILE A 95 1.16 -12.87 12.05
CA ILE A 95 2.54 -13.33 11.85
C ILE A 95 3.35 -12.27 11.08
N TYR A 96 4.54 -11.93 11.60
CA TYR A 96 5.54 -11.09 10.92
C TYR A 96 6.87 -11.83 10.75
N VAL A 97 7.38 -11.94 9.51
CA VAL A 97 8.58 -12.67 9.15
C VAL A 97 9.62 -11.73 8.51
N ARG A 98 10.61 -11.31 9.30
CA ARG A 98 11.72 -10.43 8.86
C ARG A 98 12.93 -11.14 8.27
N ARG A 99 13.13 -12.43 8.57
CA ARG A 99 14.29 -13.22 8.13
C ARG A 99 13.83 -14.53 7.52
N ILE A 100 14.41 -14.90 6.39
CA ILE A 100 13.94 -15.97 5.51
C ILE A 100 14.06 -17.35 6.17
N ARG A 101 15.13 -17.56 6.96
CA ARG A 101 15.33 -18.76 7.76
C ARG A 101 14.23 -19.03 8.79
N ARG A 102 13.40 -18.03 9.13
CA ARG A 102 12.23 -18.21 9.99
C ARG A 102 11.04 -18.81 9.25
N LEU A 103 10.98 -18.76 7.92
CA LEU A 103 9.96 -19.45 7.13
C LEU A 103 10.03 -20.96 7.36
N LEU A 104 11.22 -21.57 7.28
CA LEU A 104 11.39 -23.01 7.55
C LEU A 104 10.92 -23.42 8.96
N ALA A 105 11.23 -22.60 9.97
CA ALA A 105 10.77 -22.83 11.33
C ALA A 105 9.25 -22.66 11.49
N LEU A 106 8.66 -21.67 10.80
CA LEU A 106 7.22 -21.42 10.82
C LEU A 106 6.45 -22.54 10.11
N ASP A 107 6.92 -22.95 8.92
CA ASP A 107 6.38 -24.08 8.14
C ASP A 107 6.36 -25.37 8.98
N ALA A 108 7.46 -25.67 9.69
CA ALA A 108 7.53 -26.79 10.62
C ALA A 108 6.54 -26.68 11.79
N ILE A 109 6.39 -25.50 12.40
CA ILE A 109 5.42 -25.27 13.49
C ILE A 109 3.98 -25.44 13.02
N LEU A 110 3.60 -24.80 11.90
CA LEU A 110 2.24 -24.88 11.35
C LEU A 110 1.91 -26.31 10.89
N SER A 111 2.88 -27.04 10.33
CA SER A 111 2.72 -28.43 9.90
C SER A 111 2.60 -29.41 11.08
N ALA A 112 3.44 -29.27 12.12
CA ALA A 112 3.39 -30.13 13.29
C ALA A 112 2.10 -29.95 14.10
N GLU A 113 1.62 -28.71 14.23
CA GLU A 113 0.41 -28.41 15.00
C GLU A 113 -0.89 -28.80 14.29
N ALA A 114 -0.82 -29.12 12.99
CA ALA A 114 -1.93 -29.70 12.23
C ALA A 114 -2.24 -31.15 12.61
N THR A 115 -1.29 -31.89 13.23
CA THR A 115 -1.50 -33.28 13.65
C THR A 115 -1.80 -33.42 15.15
N VAL A 116 -1.38 -32.45 15.98
CA VAL A 116 -1.48 -32.54 17.45
C VAL A 116 -2.73 -31.84 18.02
N ARG A 117 -3.12 -30.67 17.48
CA ARG A 117 -4.27 -29.91 18.03
C ARG A 117 -5.57 -30.23 17.30
N ARG A 118 -6.68 -30.20 18.05
CA ARG A 118 -8.06 -30.14 17.52
C ARG A 118 -8.30 -28.96 16.56
N LYS A 119 -7.43 -27.95 16.62
CA LYS A 119 -7.50 -26.71 15.84
C LYS A 119 -6.09 -26.32 15.38
N PRO A 120 -5.75 -26.48 14.09
CA PRO A 120 -4.45 -26.06 13.54
C PRO A 120 -4.21 -24.57 13.76
N LEU A 121 -2.98 -24.19 14.14
CA LEU A 121 -2.61 -22.79 14.41
C LEU A 121 -2.82 -21.87 13.19
N ALA A 122 -2.64 -22.41 11.98
CA ALA A 122 -2.79 -21.69 10.72
C ALA A 122 -4.19 -21.06 10.55
N GLN A 123 -5.24 -21.62 11.15
CA GLN A 123 -6.61 -21.09 11.06
C GLN A 123 -6.79 -19.76 11.82
N TYR A 124 -5.92 -19.48 12.79
CA TYR A 124 -6.01 -18.25 13.57
C TYR A 124 -5.39 -17.07 12.81
N VAL A 125 -4.51 -17.32 11.84
CA VAL A 125 -3.76 -16.29 11.13
C VAL A 125 -4.69 -15.49 10.21
N ARG A 126 -4.93 -14.23 10.57
CA ARG A 126 -5.66 -13.24 9.77
C ARG A 126 -4.73 -12.32 8.98
N ARG A 127 -3.49 -12.16 9.45
CA ARG A 127 -2.50 -11.28 8.83
C ARG A 127 -1.12 -11.95 8.74
N LEU A 128 -0.53 -11.94 7.54
CA LEU A 128 0.83 -12.36 7.27
C LEU A 128 1.61 -11.22 6.61
N ASP A 129 2.68 -10.79 7.27
CA ASP A 129 3.66 -9.85 6.74
C ASP A 129 5.02 -10.55 6.58
N VAL A 130 5.49 -10.73 5.35
CA VAL A 130 6.84 -11.21 5.04
C VAL A 130 7.66 -10.03 4.52
N ALA A 131 8.82 -9.78 5.12
CA ALA A 131 9.65 -8.62 4.85
C ALA A 131 11.14 -8.97 4.89
N THR A 132 11.64 -9.54 3.80
CA THR A 132 13.02 -10.06 3.72
C THR A 132 13.88 -9.30 2.72
N ARG A 133 15.16 -9.11 3.10
CA ARG A 133 16.25 -8.69 2.21
C ARG A 133 17.22 -9.83 1.87
N GLU A 134 16.97 -11.00 2.44
CA GLU A 134 17.72 -12.22 2.18
C GLU A 134 17.18 -12.87 0.88
N LEU A 135 18.07 -13.42 0.05
CA LEU A 135 17.73 -14.07 -1.23
C LEU A 135 16.79 -15.27 -1.01
N LEU A 136 15.63 -15.27 -1.68
CA LEU A 136 14.64 -16.35 -1.58
C LEU A 136 15.02 -17.54 -2.47
N GLY A 137 15.92 -18.39 -1.96
CA GLY A 137 16.24 -19.67 -2.57
C GLY A 137 15.08 -20.68 -2.46
N GLU A 138 15.02 -21.60 -3.44
CA GLU A 138 13.95 -22.60 -3.68
C GLU A 138 13.34 -23.21 -2.40
N ARG A 139 14.14 -23.84 -1.53
CA ARG A 139 13.63 -24.46 -0.28
C ARG A 139 12.88 -23.49 0.65
N HIS A 140 13.27 -22.23 0.68
CA HIS A 140 12.59 -21.19 1.46
C HIS A 140 11.33 -20.70 0.75
N PHE A 141 11.35 -20.68 -0.58
CA PHE A 141 10.17 -20.40 -1.42
C PHE A 141 9.10 -21.48 -1.23
N ASP A 142 9.47 -22.76 -1.28
CA ASP A 142 8.53 -23.87 -1.07
C ASP A 142 7.88 -23.81 0.32
N ALA A 143 8.67 -23.50 1.35
CA ALA A 143 8.17 -23.29 2.70
C ALA A 143 7.22 -22.09 2.80
N PHE A 144 7.52 -20.98 2.10
CA PHE A 144 6.62 -19.84 1.99
C PHE A 144 5.29 -20.21 1.32
N ILE A 145 5.33 -20.96 0.21
CA ILE A 145 4.11 -21.44 -0.46
C ILE A 145 3.32 -22.41 0.43
N ARG A 146 3.97 -23.34 1.16
CA ARG A 146 3.29 -24.23 2.12
C ARG A 146 2.64 -23.45 3.26
N ILE A 147 3.35 -22.48 3.84
CA ILE A 147 2.80 -21.59 4.87
C ILE A 147 1.52 -20.94 4.34
N VAL A 148 1.59 -20.20 3.23
CA VAL A 148 0.43 -19.47 2.69
C VAL A 148 -0.72 -20.41 2.34
N ARG A 149 -0.42 -21.59 1.77
CA ARG A 149 -1.42 -22.65 1.51
C ARG A 149 -2.16 -23.14 2.76
N SER A 150 -1.55 -23.05 3.95
CA SER A 150 -2.21 -23.40 5.21
C SER A 150 -3.10 -22.29 5.78
N LEU A 151 -2.96 -21.03 5.34
CA LEU A 151 -3.64 -19.86 5.93
C LEU A 151 -5.02 -19.61 5.30
N THR A 152 -5.95 -20.54 5.45
CA THR A 152 -7.29 -20.48 4.83
C THR A 152 -8.20 -19.35 5.32
N HIS A 153 -7.80 -18.62 6.37
CA HIS A 153 -8.52 -17.46 6.92
C HIS A 153 -7.75 -16.14 6.79
N LEU A 154 -6.73 -16.08 5.93
CA LEU A 154 -5.94 -14.88 5.71
C LEU A 154 -6.78 -13.76 5.13
N GLU A 155 -6.79 -12.61 5.80
CA GLU A 155 -7.51 -11.39 5.39
C GLU A 155 -6.55 -10.34 4.82
N ILE A 156 -5.33 -10.29 5.35
CA ILE A 156 -4.28 -9.34 4.95
C ILE A 156 -3.00 -10.12 4.63
N PHE A 157 -2.57 -10.03 3.37
CA PHE A 157 -1.29 -10.55 2.90
C PHE A 157 -0.38 -9.41 2.45
N HIS A 158 0.79 -9.32 3.06
CA HIS A 158 1.87 -8.44 2.64
C HIS A 158 3.14 -9.28 2.47
N ALA A 159 3.73 -9.30 1.29
CA ALA A 159 5.00 -9.96 1.02
C ALA A 159 5.95 -8.99 0.32
N PHE A 160 7.14 -8.79 0.90
CA PHE A 160 8.23 -7.99 0.37
C PHE A 160 9.47 -8.88 0.32
N VAL A 161 9.77 -9.37 -0.87
CA VAL A 161 10.88 -10.26 -1.17
C VAL A 161 11.88 -9.51 -2.04
N TRP A 162 12.98 -9.10 -1.43
CA TRP A 162 14.12 -8.53 -2.15
C TRP A 162 15.00 -9.64 -2.67
N HIS A 163 15.08 -9.72 -4.00
CA HIS A 163 15.79 -10.76 -4.74
C HIS A 163 15.17 -12.14 -4.48
N SER A 164 14.25 -12.54 -5.37
CA SER A 164 14.05 -13.96 -5.65
C SER A 164 14.79 -14.33 -6.93
N SER A 165 15.53 -15.43 -6.89
CA SER A 165 16.00 -16.15 -8.07
C SER A 165 14.97 -17.17 -8.58
N TYR A 166 13.80 -17.26 -7.93
CA TYR A 166 12.78 -18.25 -8.25
C TYR A 166 11.38 -17.76 -7.79
N PHE A 167 10.52 -17.42 -8.75
CA PHE A 167 9.11 -17.14 -8.49
C PHE A 167 8.28 -17.67 -9.67
N PRO A 168 7.80 -18.92 -9.61
CA PRO A 168 6.98 -19.51 -10.67
C PRO A 168 5.64 -18.80 -10.83
N SER A 169 5.11 -18.84 -12.05
CA SER A 169 3.84 -18.23 -12.47
C SER A 169 2.63 -18.80 -11.76
N SER A 170 2.59 -20.13 -11.66
CA SER A 170 1.56 -20.89 -10.95
C SER A 170 1.37 -20.41 -9.52
N CYS A 171 2.45 -19.95 -8.87
CA CYS A 171 2.45 -19.59 -7.46
C CYS A 171 1.55 -18.39 -7.13
N LEU A 172 1.25 -17.48 -8.06
CA LEU A 172 0.23 -16.44 -7.81
C LEU A 172 -1.14 -17.05 -7.52
N SER A 173 -1.53 -18.08 -8.28
CA SER A 173 -2.79 -18.80 -8.03
C SER A 173 -2.74 -19.60 -6.73
N ASP A 174 -1.59 -20.20 -6.41
CA ASP A 174 -1.39 -21.00 -5.18
C ASP A 174 -1.34 -20.15 -3.89
N LEU A 175 -0.84 -18.92 -3.97
CA LEU A 175 -0.82 -17.96 -2.87
C LEU A 175 -2.23 -17.45 -2.54
N VAL A 176 -3.07 -17.25 -3.57
CA VAL A 176 -4.39 -16.63 -3.42
C VAL A 176 -5.50 -17.65 -3.15
N ARG A 177 -5.53 -18.78 -3.87
CA ARG A 177 -6.61 -19.78 -3.82
C ARG A 177 -7.04 -20.22 -2.40
N PRO A 178 -6.13 -20.47 -1.43
CA PRO A 178 -6.50 -20.95 -0.09
C PRO A 178 -7.34 -19.95 0.71
N SER A 179 -7.10 -18.66 0.50
CA SER A 179 -7.66 -17.55 1.30
C SER A 179 -8.56 -16.63 0.48
N ALA A 180 -8.83 -16.98 -0.79
CA ALA A 180 -9.54 -16.15 -1.76
C ALA A 180 -10.88 -15.57 -1.26
N SER A 181 -11.60 -16.34 -0.43
CA SER A 181 -12.89 -15.96 0.17
C SER A 181 -12.78 -15.12 1.45
N THR A 182 -11.59 -14.91 2.01
CA THR A 182 -11.36 -14.06 3.20
C THR A 182 -10.45 -12.86 2.92
N LEU A 183 -9.66 -12.91 1.84
CA LEU A 183 -8.63 -11.94 1.54
C LEU A 183 -9.23 -10.57 1.14
N LYS A 184 -8.90 -9.55 1.93
CA LYS A 184 -9.29 -8.14 1.75
C LYS A 184 -8.14 -7.32 1.17
N VAL A 185 -6.91 -7.66 1.52
CA VAL A 185 -5.69 -6.95 1.12
C VAL A 185 -4.66 -7.94 0.60
N PHE A 186 -4.25 -7.77 -0.67
CA PHE A 186 -3.18 -8.55 -1.29
C PHE A 186 -2.09 -7.63 -1.82
N ASN A 187 -0.97 -7.56 -1.10
CA ASN A 187 0.19 -6.77 -1.51
C ASN A 187 1.41 -7.69 -1.68
N LEU A 188 1.82 -7.89 -2.92
CA LEU A 188 2.99 -8.70 -3.27
C LEU A 188 4.03 -7.82 -3.96
N TYR A 189 5.19 -7.70 -3.33
CA TYR A 189 6.40 -7.06 -3.84
C TYR A 189 7.48 -8.13 -3.99
N VAL A 190 7.83 -8.45 -5.23
CA VAL A 190 8.98 -9.31 -5.55
C VAL A 190 9.94 -8.52 -6.42
N TRP A 191 11.16 -8.35 -5.93
CA TRP A 191 12.28 -7.91 -6.74
C TRP A 191 13.06 -9.15 -7.20
N GLY A 192 13.42 -9.23 -8.47
CA GLY A 192 14.12 -10.38 -9.04
C GLY A 192 14.78 -10.02 -10.37
N GLN A 193 15.76 -10.81 -10.79
CA GLN A 193 16.20 -10.79 -12.18
C GLN A 193 15.13 -11.47 -13.05
N SER A 194 15.11 -11.16 -14.35
CA SER A 194 14.19 -11.81 -15.28
C SER A 194 14.46 -13.31 -15.28
N LEU A 195 13.49 -14.08 -14.79
CA LEU A 195 13.53 -15.53 -14.88
C LEU A 195 13.35 -15.92 -16.34
N ALA A 196 14.05 -16.96 -16.78
CA ALA A 196 13.78 -17.55 -18.09
C ALA A 196 12.34 -18.10 -18.07
N PRO A 197 11.51 -17.84 -19.10
CA PRO A 197 10.13 -18.30 -19.13
C PRO A 197 10.09 -19.83 -19.22
N SER A 198 9.73 -20.47 -18.11
CA SER A 198 9.50 -21.92 -18.03
C SER A 198 8.03 -22.31 -18.25
N THR A 199 7.10 -21.34 -18.24
CA THR A 199 5.70 -21.57 -18.56
C THR A 199 5.45 -21.55 -20.08
N PRO A 200 4.55 -22.42 -20.61
CA PRO A 200 4.12 -22.33 -21.98
C PRO A 200 3.43 -20.99 -22.25
N SER A 201 3.90 -20.32 -23.30
CA SER A 201 3.34 -19.06 -23.79
C SER A 201 1.84 -19.23 -24.09
N GLY A 202 1.02 -18.25 -23.67
CA GLY A 202 -0.44 -18.29 -23.85
C GLY A 202 -1.24 -18.63 -22.60
N SER A 203 -0.59 -18.92 -21.47
CA SER A 203 -1.29 -19.20 -20.19
C SER A 203 -2.14 -18.01 -19.74
N VAL A 204 -3.35 -18.28 -19.22
CA VAL A 204 -4.27 -17.27 -18.65
C VAL A 204 -4.33 -17.45 -17.14
N LEU A 205 -4.10 -16.37 -16.37
CA LEU A 205 -4.19 -16.40 -14.91
C LEU A 205 -5.52 -15.81 -14.43
N GLN A 206 -6.44 -16.65 -13.99
CA GLN A 206 -7.70 -16.22 -13.38
C GLN A 206 -7.58 -16.20 -11.85
N LEU A 207 -7.85 -15.04 -11.24
CA LEU A 207 -7.86 -14.85 -9.79
C LEU A 207 -9.25 -14.33 -9.38
N THR A 208 -9.97 -15.08 -8.55
CA THR A 208 -11.26 -14.66 -7.97
C THR A 208 -11.07 -14.39 -6.49
N MET A 209 -11.36 -13.17 -6.03
CA MET A 209 -11.26 -12.77 -4.62
C MET A 209 -12.43 -11.84 -4.28
N PRO A 210 -13.61 -12.39 -3.89
CA PRO A 210 -14.84 -11.61 -3.73
C PRO A 210 -14.75 -10.47 -2.72
N HIS A 211 -13.90 -10.61 -1.70
CA HIS A 211 -13.75 -9.63 -0.61
C HIS A 211 -12.54 -8.69 -0.76
N LEU A 212 -11.78 -8.79 -1.87
CA LEU A 212 -10.58 -7.99 -2.07
C LEU A 212 -10.94 -6.51 -2.25
N GLN A 213 -10.51 -5.69 -1.29
CA GLN A 213 -10.66 -4.25 -1.28
C GLN A 213 -9.42 -3.55 -1.85
N ARG A 214 -8.24 -4.13 -1.61
CA ARG A 214 -6.96 -3.58 -2.05
C ARG A 214 -6.05 -4.62 -2.67
N CYS A 215 -5.49 -4.29 -3.83
CA CYS A 215 -4.51 -5.11 -4.54
C CYS A 215 -3.29 -4.26 -4.91
N MET A 216 -2.10 -4.62 -4.43
CA MET A 216 -0.83 -4.11 -4.92
C MET A 216 0.00 -5.25 -5.50
N ILE A 217 0.26 -5.21 -6.80
CA ILE A 217 1.16 -6.17 -7.46
C ILE A 217 2.39 -5.40 -7.91
N HIS A 218 3.49 -5.63 -7.22
CA HIS A 218 4.78 -5.03 -7.46
C HIS A 218 5.79 -6.08 -7.94
N GLY A 219 6.41 -5.76 -9.08
CA GLY A 219 7.51 -6.50 -9.68
C GLY A 219 7.16 -6.79 -11.13
N HIS A 220 8.09 -7.39 -11.86
CA HIS A 220 7.85 -7.83 -13.25
C HIS A 220 6.90 -9.05 -13.33
N LEU A 221 6.15 -9.34 -12.27
CA LEU A 221 5.41 -10.58 -12.01
C LEU A 221 4.49 -10.96 -13.17
N PRO A 222 3.40 -10.25 -13.53
CA PRO A 222 2.52 -10.72 -14.63
C PRO A 222 3.22 -10.86 -15.99
N LEU A 223 4.41 -10.26 -16.14
CA LEU A 223 4.95 -9.79 -17.41
C LEU A 223 6.18 -10.60 -17.86
N GLN A 224 6.99 -11.08 -16.91
CA GLN A 224 8.05 -12.07 -17.15
C GLN A 224 7.54 -13.51 -17.19
N LEU A 225 6.28 -13.73 -16.81
CA LEU A 225 5.72 -15.07 -16.64
C LEU A 225 5.16 -15.70 -17.93
N GLY A 226 5.25 -15.01 -19.08
CA GLY A 226 4.68 -15.48 -20.36
C GLY A 226 3.15 -15.60 -20.34
N ILE A 227 2.50 -14.96 -19.36
CA ILE A 227 1.04 -14.96 -19.19
C ILE A 227 0.45 -14.01 -20.23
N ALA A 228 -0.40 -14.54 -21.11
CA ALA A 228 -1.00 -13.75 -22.19
C ALA A 228 -2.05 -12.77 -21.66
N SER A 229 -2.78 -13.16 -20.61
CA SER A 229 -3.71 -12.29 -19.90
C SER A 229 -3.87 -12.69 -18.42
N VAL A 230 -4.07 -11.67 -17.58
CA VAL A 230 -4.50 -11.84 -16.19
C VAL A 230 -5.94 -11.37 -16.08
N THR A 231 -6.80 -12.20 -15.49
CA THR A 231 -8.19 -11.87 -15.18
C THR A 231 -8.37 -11.78 -13.66
N LEU A 232 -8.72 -10.60 -13.14
CA LEU A 232 -9.01 -10.40 -11.72
C LEU A 232 -10.49 -10.15 -11.47
N THR A 233 -11.16 -11.09 -10.81
CA THR A 233 -12.55 -10.96 -10.35
C THR A 233 -12.57 -10.53 -8.89
N ALA A 234 -12.65 -9.22 -8.66
CA ALA A 234 -12.63 -8.58 -7.35
C ALA A 234 -13.68 -7.45 -7.28
N PRO A 235 -14.96 -7.77 -6.97
CA PRO A 235 -16.05 -6.79 -7.04
C PRO A 235 -15.92 -5.67 -6.01
N LEU A 236 -15.34 -5.94 -4.82
CA LEU A 236 -15.16 -4.93 -3.77
C LEU A 236 -13.87 -4.11 -3.91
N LEU A 237 -13.13 -4.24 -5.02
CA LEU A 237 -11.83 -3.58 -5.20
C LEU A 237 -11.99 -2.05 -5.30
N THR A 238 -11.52 -1.35 -4.27
CA THR A 238 -11.50 0.12 -4.18
C THR A 238 -10.12 0.70 -4.47
N THR A 239 -9.03 -0.06 -4.27
CA THR A 239 -7.66 0.42 -4.47
C THR A 239 -6.80 -0.59 -5.24
N LEU A 240 -6.21 -0.16 -6.35
CA LEU A 240 -5.34 -0.98 -7.21
C LEU A 240 -4.00 -0.29 -7.45
N GLU A 241 -2.89 -0.99 -7.24
CA GLU A 241 -1.56 -0.38 -7.21
C GLU A 241 -0.53 -1.15 -8.06
N PHE A 242 0.07 -0.43 -9.00
CA PHE A 242 1.17 -0.84 -9.88
C PHE A 242 2.37 0.13 -9.69
N PRO A 243 3.05 0.09 -8.53
CA PRO A 243 4.06 1.09 -8.14
C PRO A 243 5.33 1.13 -9.02
N TYR A 244 5.51 0.17 -9.94
CA TYR A 244 6.57 0.14 -10.96
C TYR A 244 5.97 -0.01 -12.38
N GLY A 245 4.68 0.23 -12.54
CA GLY A 245 4.02 0.25 -13.84
C GLY A 245 3.97 -1.09 -14.55
N PHE A 246 3.77 -0.99 -15.86
CA PHE A 246 3.64 -2.11 -16.78
C PHE A 246 4.97 -2.36 -17.51
N TYR A 247 6.07 -2.58 -16.76
CA TYR A 247 7.39 -2.82 -17.36
C TYR A 247 7.45 -4.14 -18.15
N THR A 248 7.56 -4.06 -19.47
CA THR A 248 7.54 -5.20 -20.40
C THR A 248 8.64 -5.08 -21.45
N ASN A 249 9.46 -6.12 -21.61
CA ASN A 249 10.20 -6.35 -22.86
C ASN A 249 9.39 -7.24 -23.83
N GLU A 250 8.37 -7.94 -23.32
CA GLU A 250 7.46 -8.81 -24.07
C GLU A 250 6.02 -8.39 -23.77
N SER A 251 5.24 -8.09 -24.80
CA SER A 251 3.92 -7.46 -24.64
C SER A 251 2.88 -8.45 -24.07
N PRO A 252 2.38 -8.29 -22.82
CA PRO A 252 1.13 -8.92 -22.40
C PRO A 252 0.00 -8.37 -23.27
N ARG A 253 -1.00 -9.18 -23.57
CA ARG A 253 -2.07 -8.76 -24.48
C ARG A 253 -3.19 -8.01 -23.77
N SER A 254 -3.45 -8.32 -22.50
CA SER A 254 -4.42 -7.59 -21.68
C SER A 254 -4.30 -7.91 -20.18
N ILE A 255 -4.72 -6.96 -19.35
CA ILE A 255 -5.12 -7.22 -17.96
C ILE A 255 -6.61 -6.90 -17.88
N VAL A 256 -7.44 -7.91 -17.69
CA VAL A 256 -8.89 -7.82 -17.68
C VAL A 256 -9.41 -7.93 -16.25
N PHE A 257 -10.45 -7.18 -15.93
CA PHE A 257 -11.06 -7.18 -14.60
C PHE A 257 -12.53 -7.61 -14.76
N GLU A 258 -12.77 -8.92 -14.67
CA GLU A 258 -14.09 -9.52 -14.87
C GLU A 258 -14.97 -9.43 -13.62
N GLY A 259 -16.29 -9.59 -13.81
CA GLY A 259 -17.27 -9.58 -12.72
C GLY A 259 -17.48 -8.24 -12.02
N ILE A 260 -16.85 -7.15 -12.46
CA ILE A 260 -17.01 -5.82 -11.83
C ILE A 260 -18.16 -5.02 -12.45
N GLN A 261 -19.39 -5.52 -12.26
CA GLN A 261 -20.59 -4.68 -12.34
C GLN A 261 -20.69 -3.65 -11.19
N ASN A 262 -19.73 -3.67 -10.25
CA ASN A 262 -19.78 -2.82 -9.08
C ASN A 262 -19.43 -1.37 -9.43
N THR A 263 -20.38 -0.47 -9.15
CA THR A 263 -20.27 0.99 -9.35
C THR A 263 -19.35 1.67 -8.33
N ALA A 264 -18.73 0.90 -7.44
CA ALA A 264 -17.79 1.38 -6.43
C ALA A 264 -16.65 2.20 -7.07
N PRO A 265 -16.34 3.39 -6.52
CA PRO A 265 -15.18 4.19 -6.91
C PRO A 265 -13.88 3.40 -6.84
N LEU A 266 -13.10 3.42 -7.93
CA LEU A 266 -11.77 2.80 -7.97
C LEU A 266 -10.68 3.88 -7.90
N HIS A 267 -9.83 3.77 -6.89
CA HIS A 267 -8.56 4.48 -6.78
C HIS A 267 -7.44 3.63 -7.39
N LEU A 268 -6.65 4.24 -8.28
CA LEU A 268 -5.56 3.58 -9.00
C LEU A 268 -4.24 4.31 -8.74
N ILE A 269 -3.21 3.59 -8.33
CA ILE A 269 -1.84 4.12 -8.21
C ILE A 269 -0.97 3.42 -9.25
N VAL A 270 -0.45 4.13 -10.24
CA VAL A 270 0.43 3.58 -11.28
C VAL A 270 1.71 4.40 -11.34
N ASN A 271 2.84 3.74 -11.52
CA ASN A 271 4.07 4.40 -11.95
C ASN A 271 4.20 4.26 -13.47
N PHE A 272 4.23 5.37 -14.21
CA PHE A 272 4.44 5.31 -15.66
C PHE A 272 5.91 5.56 -15.96
N SER A 273 6.59 4.49 -16.38
CA SER A 273 7.93 4.57 -16.94
C SER A 273 7.88 5.25 -18.31
N PRO A 274 8.90 6.04 -18.69
CA PRO A 274 9.01 6.61 -20.03
C PRO A 274 9.23 5.58 -21.15
N LEU A 275 9.38 4.28 -20.85
CA LEU A 275 9.42 3.24 -21.88
C LEU A 275 8.04 3.08 -22.54
N MET A 276 8.00 3.34 -23.86
CA MET A 276 6.77 3.47 -24.66
C MET A 276 5.80 2.30 -24.55
N ASP A 277 6.30 1.06 -24.51
CA ASP A 277 5.48 -0.15 -24.50
C ASP A 277 4.66 -0.28 -23.21
N THR A 278 5.19 0.25 -22.09
CA THR A 278 4.50 0.28 -20.80
C THR A 278 3.26 1.17 -20.84
N PHE A 279 3.23 2.15 -21.75
CA PHE A 279 2.09 3.03 -21.92
C PHE A 279 0.93 2.37 -22.68
N LEU A 280 1.20 1.50 -23.66
CA LEU A 280 0.14 0.80 -24.43
C LEU A 280 -0.74 -0.11 -23.56
N LEU A 281 -0.13 -0.83 -22.61
CA LEU A 281 -0.91 -1.63 -21.65
C LEU A 281 -1.71 -0.74 -20.68
N GLY A 282 -1.14 0.40 -20.30
CA GLY A 282 -1.84 1.44 -19.54
C GLY A 282 -3.05 2.00 -20.31
N GLU A 283 -2.90 2.30 -21.59
CA GLU A 283 -4.00 2.73 -22.47
C GLU A 283 -5.10 1.66 -22.56
N THR A 284 -4.74 0.39 -22.74
CA THR A 284 -5.72 -0.71 -22.79
C THR A 284 -6.45 -0.90 -21.46
N PHE A 285 -5.73 -0.82 -20.34
CA PHE A 285 -6.33 -0.86 -19.00
C PHE A 285 -7.28 0.32 -18.77
N LEU A 286 -6.85 1.54 -19.12
CA LEU A 286 -7.62 2.77 -18.95
C LEU A 286 -8.85 2.81 -19.86
N ALA A 287 -8.78 2.34 -21.11
CA ALA A 287 -9.95 2.20 -21.99
C ALA A 287 -10.97 1.18 -21.43
N THR A 288 -10.49 0.12 -20.78
CA THR A 288 -11.35 -0.92 -20.19
C THR A 288 -11.99 -0.49 -18.87
N ASN A 289 -11.26 0.26 -18.03
CA ASN A 289 -11.65 0.51 -16.63
C ASN A 289 -11.89 2.00 -16.29
N GLY A 290 -11.53 2.93 -17.19
CA GLY A 290 -11.45 4.36 -16.92
C GLY A 290 -12.77 4.98 -16.45
N ALA A 291 -13.90 4.52 -16.98
CA ALA A 291 -15.24 4.95 -16.58
C ALA A 291 -15.54 4.74 -15.07
N ARG A 292 -14.77 3.88 -14.38
CA ARG A 292 -14.88 3.61 -12.93
C ARG A 292 -13.82 4.32 -12.08
N LEU A 293 -12.79 4.90 -12.70
CA LEU A 293 -11.71 5.59 -12.00
C LEU A 293 -12.18 6.96 -11.52
N THR A 294 -12.19 7.15 -10.20
CA THR A 294 -12.46 8.45 -9.57
C THR A 294 -11.21 9.13 -9.08
N SER A 295 -10.15 8.38 -8.81
CA SER A 295 -8.87 8.91 -8.36
C SER A 295 -7.70 8.14 -8.95
N ILE A 296 -6.73 8.84 -9.53
CA ILE A 296 -5.52 8.25 -10.10
C ILE A 296 -4.30 8.93 -9.50
N GLU A 297 -3.30 8.14 -9.11
CA GLU A 297 -1.96 8.61 -8.77
C GLU A 297 -0.96 8.12 -9.79
N PHE A 298 -0.23 9.05 -10.41
CA PHE A 298 0.92 8.76 -11.26
C PHE A 298 2.22 9.05 -10.54
N VAL A 299 3.07 8.04 -10.42
CA VAL A 299 4.50 8.26 -10.21
C VAL A 299 5.14 8.50 -11.57
N LEU A 300 5.82 9.65 -11.69
CA LEU A 300 6.39 10.15 -12.94
C LEU A 300 7.92 10.25 -12.81
N ASP A 301 8.61 9.47 -13.64
CA ASP A 301 10.04 9.65 -13.89
C ASP A 301 10.28 10.70 -15.00
N ARG A 302 11.54 10.98 -15.33
CA ARG A 302 11.94 11.97 -16.35
C ARG A 302 11.37 11.61 -17.72
N ASN A 303 11.04 12.64 -18.50
CA ASN A 303 10.59 12.54 -19.90
C ASN A 303 9.30 11.73 -20.11
N CYS A 304 8.37 11.78 -19.14
CA CYS A 304 7.07 11.12 -19.30
C CYS A 304 6.21 11.83 -20.36
N CYS A 305 5.44 11.08 -21.15
CA CYS A 305 4.54 11.65 -22.17
C CYS A 305 3.25 12.24 -21.57
N ILE A 306 3.35 13.03 -20.49
CA ILE A 306 2.20 13.41 -19.63
C ILE A 306 1.02 13.99 -20.41
N ALA A 307 1.26 14.80 -21.44
CA ALA A 307 0.19 15.36 -22.28
C ALA A 307 -0.58 14.28 -23.08
N ARG A 308 0.06 13.18 -23.47
CA ARG A 308 -0.63 12.00 -24.02
C ARG A 308 -1.46 11.30 -22.93
N ILE A 309 -0.91 11.17 -21.72
CA ILE A 309 -1.62 10.56 -20.59
C ILE A 309 -2.88 11.36 -20.23
N ILE A 310 -2.78 12.68 -20.07
CA ILE A 310 -3.92 13.56 -19.78
C ILE A 310 -4.98 13.50 -20.89
N ARG A 311 -4.57 13.54 -22.17
CA ARG A 311 -5.49 13.39 -23.31
C ARG A 311 -6.24 12.06 -23.25
N PHE A 312 -5.56 10.99 -22.86
CA PHE A 312 -6.16 9.67 -22.70
C PHE A 312 -7.13 9.62 -21.51
N LEU A 313 -6.75 10.19 -20.36
CA LEU A 313 -7.61 10.32 -19.19
C LEU A 313 -8.88 11.12 -19.46
N ARG A 314 -8.82 12.26 -20.18
CA ARG A 314 -10.04 13.03 -20.54
C ARG A 314 -10.97 12.24 -21.48
N ARG A 315 -10.47 11.26 -22.23
CA ARG A 315 -11.29 10.41 -23.12
C ARG A 315 -11.91 9.22 -22.38
N GLU A 316 -11.10 8.45 -21.64
CA GLU A 316 -11.55 7.19 -21.03
C GLU A 316 -12.01 7.30 -19.58
N CYS A 317 -11.66 8.37 -18.86
CA CYS A 317 -11.91 8.52 -17.42
C CYS A 317 -12.87 9.68 -17.10
N PRO A 318 -14.12 9.67 -17.59
CA PRO A 318 -15.08 10.76 -17.40
C PRO A 318 -15.45 11.03 -15.93
N ARG A 319 -15.16 10.12 -15.00
CA ARG A 319 -15.44 10.26 -13.55
C ARG A 319 -14.21 10.65 -12.71
N LEU A 320 -13.08 10.99 -13.33
CA LEU A 320 -11.83 11.28 -12.64
C LEU A 320 -11.89 12.60 -11.85
N ALA A 321 -12.24 12.52 -10.57
CA ALA A 321 -12.31 13.67 -9.66
C ALA A 321 -10.94 14.05 -9.06
N THR A 322 -10.02 13.09 -8.87
CA THR A 322 -8.71 13.34 -8.23
C THR A 322 -7.55 12.83 -9.08
N LEU A 323 -6.59 13.69 -9.37
CA LEU A 323 -5.34 13.33 -10.06
C LEU A 323 -4.15 13.71 -9.18
N MET A 324 -3.36 12.72 -8.78
CA MET A 324 -2.15 12.90 -7.98
C MET A 324 -0.92 12.71 -8.88
N LEU A 325 -0.06 13.73 -9.01
CA LEU A 325 1.16 13.68 -9.80
C LEU A 325 2.39 13.69 -8.88
N ALA A 326 3.14 12.59 -8.91
CA ALA A 326 4.26 12.31 -8.01
C ALA A 326 5.58 12.28 -8.78
N TYR A 327 6.27 13.42 -8.79
CA TYR A 327 7.50 13.60 -9.55
C TYR A 327 8.74 13.15 -8.77
N TYR A 328 9.82 12.81 -9.46
CA TYR A 328 11.11 12.67 -8.79
C TYR A 328 11.63 14.01 -8.24
N LYS A 329 11.41 15.12 -8.97
CA LYS A 329 11.83 16.49 -8.62
C LYS A 329 10.79 17.52 -9.07
N TRP A 330 10.69 18.66 -8.37
CA TRP A 330 9.84 19.80 -8.76
C TRP A 330 10.26 20.44 -10.09
N GLU A 331 11.50 20.24 -10.54
CA GLU A 331 12.00 20.71 -11.83
C GLU A 331 11.17 20.16 -13.00
N ASN A 332 10.87 18.85 -12.95
CA ASN A 332 10.05 18.15 -13.95
C ASN A 332 8.61 18.67 -13.88
N ALA A 333 8.05 18.80 -12.67
CA ALA A 333 6.66 19.22 -12.46
C ALA A 333 6.31 20.51 -13.19
N GLY A 334 7.16 21.53 -13.11
CA GLY A 334 6.92 22.79 -13.82
C GLY A 334 6.90 22.65 -15.35
N VAL A 335 7.79 21.82 -15.92
CA VAL A 335 7.85 21.57 -17.37
C VAL A 335 6.64 20.75 -17.82
N ASP A 336 6.40 19.63 -17.14
CA ASP A 336 5.33 18.69 -17.43
C ASP A 336 3.95 19.36 -17.34
N LEU A 337 3.68 20.14 -16.28
CA LEU A 337 2.45 20.91 -16.14
C LEU A 337 2.30 21.96 -17.25
N THR A 338 3.36 22.68 -17.62
CA THR A 338 3.31 23.65 -18.73
C THR A 338 2.96 22.95 -20.05
N THR A 339 3.54 21.76 -20.31
CA THR A 339 3.23 20.96 -21.50
C THR A 339 1.77 20.48 -21.53
N ILE A 340 1.16 20.18 -20.38
CA ILE A 340 -0.28 19.87 -20.30
C ILE A 340 -1.12 21.11 -20.65
N CYS A 341 -0.76 22.29 -20.16
CA CYS A 341 -1.56 23.50 -20.36
C CYS A 341 -1.52 24.03 -21.80
N VAL A 342 -0.41 23.84 -22.50
CA VAL A 342 -0.28 24.18 -23.94
C VAL A 342 -0.96 23.13 -24.83
N ALA A 343 -1.16 21.90 -24.34
CA ALA A 343 -1.86 20.85 -25.07
C ALA A 343 -3.38 21.02 -24.98
N ASP A 344 -3.99 21.57 -26.02
CA ASP A 344 -5.45 21.55 -26.21
C ASP A 344 -5.98 20.10 -26.07
N PRO A 345 -7.02 19.80 -25.25
CA PRO A 345 -7.87 20.73 -24.46
C PRO A 345 -7.63 20.81 -22.94
N GLY A 346 -6.39 20.66 -22.46
CA GLY A 346 -6.05 20.82 -21.04
C GLY A 346 -6.44 19.65 -20.13
N MET A 347 -6.84 19.93 -18.89
CA MET A 347 -7.14 18.90 -17.87
C MET A 347 -8.50 18.21 -18.09
N PRO A 348 -8.73 17.02 -17.50
CA PRO A 348 -10.02 16.34 -17.55
C PRO A 348 -11.13 17.21 -16.95
N GLU A 349 -12.29 17.29 -17.63
CA GLU A 349 -13.38 18.20 -17.24
C GLU A 349 -13.97 17.89 -15.86
N SER A 350 -13.93 16.63 -15.43
CA SER A 350 -14.40 16.16 -14.12
C SER A 350 -13.38 16.31 -12.99
N LEU A 351 -12.18 16.83 -13.26
CA LEU A 351 -11.12 16.96 -12.26
C LEU A 351 -11.44 18.03 -11.22
N GLU A 352 -11.57 17.63 -9.95
CA GLU A 352 -11.87 18.51 -8.80
C GLU A 352 -10.66 18.73 -7.88
N THR A 353 -9.72 17.77 -7.84
CA THR A 353 -8.50 17.83 -7.02
C THR A 353 -7.26 17.46 -7.84
N LEU A 354 -6.30 18.38 -7.92
CA LEU A 354 -4.96 18.13 -8.47
C LEU A 354 -3.95 18.07 -7.33
N GLY A 355 -3.44 16.90 -7.01
CA GLY A 355 -2.37 16.74 -6.04
C GLY A 355 -0.99 16.70 -6.69
N LEU A 356 -0.02 17.31 -6.04
CA LEU A 356 1.38 17.35 -6.43
C LEU A 356 2.24 16.84 -5.25
N ARG A 357 3.23 16.01 -5.54
CA ARG A 357 4.30 15.65 -4.58
C ARG A 357 5.61 15.42 -5.27
N THR A 358 6.71 15.44 -4.51
CA THR A 358 8.00 14.97 -5.01
C THR A 358 8.70 14.01 -4.07
N GLN A 359 9.67 13.27 -4.62
CA GLN A 359 10.52 12.35 -3.85
C GLN A 359 11.80 13.03 -3.33
N MET A 360 12.14 14.23 -3.83
CA MET A 360 13.37 14.95 -3.49
C MET A 360 13.10 16.31 -2.83
N PHE A 361 13.49 16.38 -1.56
CA PHE A 361 13.48 17.60 -0.76
C PHE A 361 14.46 18.66 -1.32
N GLN A 362 14.34 19.91 -0.86
CA GLN A 362 15.25 21.02 -1.17
C GLN A 362 15.27 21.45 -2.66
N SER A 363 14.11 21.49 -3.30
CA SER A 363 13.99 22.07 -4.65
C SER A 363 14.23 23.58 -4.67
N ARG A 364 14.73 24.10 -5.81
CA ARG A 364 15.07 25.51 -6.02
C ARG A 364 13.81 26.37 -6.17
N ALA A 365 13.87 27.63 -5.74
CA ALA A 365 12.78 28.61 -5.86
C ALA A 365 12.24 28.74 -7.30
N SER A 366 13.12 28.64 -8.31
CA SER A 366 12.74 28.66 -9.72
C SER A 366 11.86 27.48 -10.15
N HIS A 367 11.88 26.35 -9.45
CA HIS A 367 11.04 25.19 -9.76
C HIS A 367 9.59 25.47 -9.34
N PHE A 368 9.40 25.99 -8.11
CA PHE A 368 8.08 26.41 -7.64
C PHE A 368 7.50 27.57 -8.46
N LYS A 369 8.34 28.52 -8.92
CA LYS A 369 7.90 29.55 -9.87
C LYS A 369 7.34 28.93 -11.16
N LYS A 370 8.00 27.93 -11.76
CA LYS A 370 7.48 27.23 -12.95
C LYS A 370 6.15 26.52 -12.68
N VAL A 371 5.99 25.89 -11.51
CA VAL A 371 4.72 25.24 -11.11
C VAL A 371 3.59 26.27 -10.99
N ALA A 372 3.85 27.41 -10.34
CA ALA A 372 2.88 28.49 -10.24
C ALA A 372 2.48 29.03 -11.62
N SER A 373 3.45 29.37 -12.49
CA SER A 373 3.16 29.82 -13.85
C SER A 373 2.42 28.79 -14.71
N ALA A 374 2.64 27.48 -14.49
CA ALA A 374 1.88 26.44 -15.16
C ALA A 374 0.43 26.36 -14.66
N LEU A 375 0.19 26.51 -13.35
CA LEU A 375 -1.15 26.54 -12.76
C LEU A 375 -1.95 27.78 -13.17
N GLU A 376 -1.28 28.92 -13.33
CA GLU A 376 -1.86 30.20 -13.78
C GLU A 376 -2.55 30.07 -15.15
N ILE A 377 -1.90 29.38 -16.10
CA ILE A 377 -2.41 29.13 -17.45
C ILE A 377 -3.22 27.83 -17.59
N MET A 378 -3.46 27.09 -16.50
CA MET A 378 -4.11 25.78 -16.56
C MET A 378 -5.62 25.87 -16.75
N THR A 379 -6.12 25.29 -17.84
CA THR A 379 -7.56 25.07 -18.05
C THR A 379 -8.01 23.79 -17.35
N ALA A 380 -8.75 23.95 -16.26
CA ALA A 380 -9.36 22.86 -15.47
C ALA A 380 -10.69 23.36 -14.87
N PRO A 381 -11.83 23.22 -15.58
CA PRO A 381 -13.05 23.99 -15.29
C PRO A 381 -13.76 23.61 -13.98
N ARG A 382 -13.58 22.38 -13.49
CA ARG A 382 -14.14 21.90 -12.20
C ARG A 382 -13.12 21.81 -11.08
N LEU A 383 -11.87 22.24 -11.30
CA LEU A 383 -10.83 22.14 -10.29
C LEU A 383 -11.20 23.02 -9.09
N GLN A 384 -11.15 22.46 -7.89
CA GLN A 384 -11.48 23.14 -6.63
C GLN A 384 -10.28 23.25 -5.70
N SER A 385 -9.36 22.28 -5.76
CA SER A 385 -8.21 22.21 -4.86
C SER A 385 -6.93 21.76 -5.55
N VAL A 386 -5.82 22.38 -5.14
CA VAL A 386 -4.46 21.95 -5.46
C VAL A 386 -3.82 21.45 -4.17
N LYS A 387 -3.47 20.16 -4.10
CA LYS A 387 -2.90 19.54 -2.90
C LYS A 387 -1.39 19.41 -2.97
N LEU A 388 -0.67 19.88 -1.96
CA LEU A 388 0.72 19.51 -1.72
C LEU A 388 0.71 18.33 -0.74
N THR A 389 1.23 17.16 -1.13
CA THR A 389 1.05 15.94 -0.31
C THR A 389 2.31 15.35 0.31
N GLU A 390 3.48 15.92 0.03
CA GLU A 390 4.72 15.65 0.78
C GLU A 390 4.93 16.78 1.80
N TYR A 391 4.71 16.46 3.08
CA TYR A 391 4.79 17.42 4.19
C TYR A 391 6.14 18.14 4.27
N ARG A 392 7.24 17.45 3.99
CA ARG A 392 8.59 18.03 4.04
C ARG A 392 8.81 19.10 2.97
N ASP A 393 8.18 18.95 1.81
CA ASP A 393 8.23 19.95 0.74
C ASP A 393 7.43 21.20 1.15
N ILE A 394 6.28 21.04 1.82
CA ILE A 394 5.48 22.14 2.38
C ILE A 394 6.29 22.92 3.43
N GLN A 395 6.86 22.21 4.41
CA GLN A 395 7.71 22.82 5.44
C GLN A 395 8.89 23.58 4.82
N HIS A 396 9.57 22.98 3.83
CA HIS A 396 10.71 23.61 3.16
C HIS A 396 10.29 24.86 2.36
N LEU A 397 9.16 24.78 1.65
CA LEU A 397 8.60 25.87 0.85
C LEU A 397 8.21 27.07 1.74
N ILE A 398 7.54 26.82 2.87
CA ILE A 398 7.16 27.87 3.84
C ILE A 398 8.38 28.46 4.55
N ARG A 399 9.28 27.62 5.08
CA ARG A 399 10.42 28.05 5.91
C ARG A 399 11.52 28.76 5.14
N TYR A 400 11.87 28.27 3.94
CA TYR A 400 13.04 28.75 3.19
C TYR A 400 12.68 29.48 1.90
N GLN A 401 11.43 29.38 1.43
CA GLN A 401 11.00 29.93 0.13
C GLN A 401 9.65 30.64 0.23
N LYS A 402 9.38 31.33 1.36
CA LYS A 402 8.11 32.01 1.66
C LYS A 402 7.58 32.88 0.50
N ALA A 403 8.45 33.56 -0.25
CA ALA A 403 8.05 34.32 -1.44
C ALA A 403 7.45 33.43 -2.56
N GLN A 404 7.97 32.22 -2.77
CA GLN A 404 7.40 31.26 -3.73
C GLN A 404 6.15 30.57 -3.19
N PHE A 405 6.07 30.32 -1.87
CA PHE A 405 4.85 29.87 -1.22
C PHE A 405 3.70 30.85 -1.45
N LEU A 406 3.91 32.13 -1.14
CA LEU A 406 2.92 33.19 -1.33
C LEU A 406 2.57 33.40 -2.80
N ASN A 407 3.53 33.28 -3.72
CA ASN A 407 3.26 33.32 -5.17
C ASN A 407 2.36 32.16 -5.61
N LEU A 408 2.65 30.92 -5.17
CA LEU A 408 1.83 29.76 -5.46
C LEU A 408 0.42 29.88 -4.88
N LEU A 409 0.30 30.34 -3.62
CA LEU A 409 -0.98 30.58 -2.96
C LEU A 409 -1.81 31.64 -3.73
N CYS A 410 -1.20 32.78 -4.06
CA CYS A 410 -1.85 33.86 -4.80
C CYS A 410 -2.38 33.38 -6.17
N VAL A 411 -1.58 32.62 -6.94
CA VAL A 411 -2.02 32.05 -8.22
C VAL A 411 -3.21 31.09 -8.04
N VAL A 412 -3.13 30.19 -7.05
CA VAL A 412 -4.19 29.19 -6.80
C VAL A 412 -5.49 29.89 -6.36
N GLU A 413 -5.41 30.89 -5.49
CA GLU A 413 -6.58 31.66 -5.02
C GLU A 413 -7.15 32.59 -6.10
N ALA A 414 -6.33 33.18 -6.96
CA ALA A 414 -6.78 33.98 -8.12
C ALA A 414 -7.54 33.14 -9.16
N ARG A 415 -7.33 31.82 -9.20
CA ARG A 415 -8.11 30.87 -10.01
C ARG A 415 -9.38 30.37 -9.29
N GLY A 416 -9.64 30.82 -8.06
CA GLY A 416 -10.76 30.37 -7.22
C GLY A 416 -10.54 29.00 -6.56
N TRP A 417 -9.32 28.47 -6.59
CA TRP A 417 -8.98 27.17 -6.03
C TRP A 417 -8.46 27.30 -4.58
N ARG A 418 -8.49 26.19 -3.84
CA ARG A 418 -7.87 26.09 -2.51
C ARG A 418 -6.51 25.42 -2.60
N LEU A 419 -5.48 26.01 -1.98
CA LEU A 419 -4.22 25.31 -1.74
C LEU A 419 -4.38 24.48 -0.46
N GLU A 420 -4.16 23.17 -0.54
CA GLU A 420 -4.44 22.21 0.55
C GLU A 420 -3.22 21.31 0.84
N ASP A 421 -3.15 20.74 2.06
CA ASP A 421 -2.16 19.71 2.42
C ASP A 421 -2.62 18.28 2.04
N LYS A 422 -1.90 17.25 2.52
CA LYS A 422 -2.24 15.82 2.33
C LYS A 422 -3.61 15.44 2.91
N ILE A 423 -4.03 16.05 4.01
CA ILE A 423 -5.26 15.72 4.73
C ILE A 423 -6.43 16.66 4.39
N GLY A 424 -6.20 17.69 3.57
CA GLY A 424 -7.21 18.63 3.09
C GLY A 424 -7.30 19.92 3.91
N ASN A 425 -6.36 20.19 4.82
CA ASN A 425 -6.31 21.50 5.48
C ASN A 425 -5.90 22.57 4.47
N ARG A 426 -6.58 23.72 4.49
CA ARG A 426 -6.19 24.87 3.66
C ARG A 426 -4.87 25.46 4.15
N LEU A 427 -3.93 25.61 3.23
CA LEU A 427 -2.69 26.34 3.43
C LEU A 427 -2.97 27.85 3.23
N CYS A 428 -2.60 28.70 4.20
CA CYS A 428 -2.79 30.16 4.17
C CYS A 428 -1.48 30.94 4.40
N SER A 429 -1.51 32.26 4.21
CA SER A 429 -0.35 33.17 4.36
C SER A 429 0.26 33.19 5.76
N ASP A 430 -0.57 32.91 6.77
CA ASP A 430 -0.30 33.19 8.18
C ASP A 430 0.17 31.94 8.95
N MET A 431 0.32 30.80 8.27
CA MET A 431 0.87 29.59 8.89
C MET A 431 2.29 29.82 9.39
N ASP A 432 2.47 29.70 10.70
CA ASP A 432 3.77 29.51 11.32
C ASP A 432 4.13 28.02 11.37
N ILE A 433 5.44 27.73 11.42
CA ILE A 433 6.00 26.37 11.42
C ILE A 433 5.48 25.55 12.61
N ALA A 434 5.24 26.19 13.75
CA ALA A 434 4.69 25.55 14.93
C ALA A 434 3.32 24.89 14.68
N TRP A 435 2.47 25.47 13.82
CA TRP A 435 1.15 24.92 13.50
C TRP A 435 1.26 23.61 12.71
N LEU A 436 2.24 23.54 11.80
CA LEU A 436 2.52 22.33 11.02
C LEU A 436 3.05 21.20 11.90
N GLU A 437 3.93 21.52 12.85
CA GLU A 437 4.50 20.51 13.75
C GLU A 437 3.44 19.92 14.69
N CYS A 438 2.46 20.69 15.17
CA CYS A 438 1.41 20.16 16.05
C CYS A 438 0.39 19.23 15.36
N ASN A 439 0.16 19.37 14.04
CA ASN A 439 -0.93 18.69 13.34
C ASN A 439 -0.53 17.40 12.58
N HIS A 440 0.74 16.99 12.65
CA HIS A 440 1.28 15.86 11.86
C HIS A 440 2.04 14.78 12.67
N PHE A 441 1.86 14.74 13.98
CA PHE A 441 2.34 13.65 14.87
C PHE A 441 1.23 12.68 15.28
#